data_AF-A0A6B3IKG7-F1
#
_entry.id   AF-A0A6B3IKG7-F1
#
_cell.length_a   1.000
_cell.length_b   1.000
_cell.length_c   1.000
_cell.angle_alpha   90.00
_cell.angle_beta   90.00
_cell.angle_gamma   90.00
#
_symmetry.space_group_name_H-M   'P 1'
#
loop_
_entity.id
_entity.type
_entity.pdbx_description
1 polymer ?
#
loop_
_entity_poly.entity_id
_entity_poly.type
_entity_poly.pdbx_seq_one_letter_code
_entity_poly.pdbx_strand_id
1 'polypeptide(L)'
;YYNLRGLLRRVDPGLDSLTRLPDYPLRHSSGLHDSFARVPRTPPLSAMGFVALSPTFGLRDLARMNPRAALPLLDVRVPEVYERLDSISAHDFLARIRFPEAAHHLAFEVFSRSFFADPRELSAAELVLMFHIYFLGSSEGLLFDVPDEPFPTALWDPLHRYLEGHGTDVRTRTPVRQVRPRPDGGLDLTTD
;
A
#
# COMPACT_ATOMS: atom_id res chain seq x y z
N TYR A 1 1.88 -0.21 -8.62
CA TYR A 1 3.22 -0.81 -8.85
C TYR A 1 3.70 -0.65 -10.29
N TYR A 2 3.05 -1.25 -11.29
CA TYR A 2 3.55 -1.22 -12.69
C TYR A 2 3.59 0.17 -13.33
N ASN A 3 2.63 1.05 -13.02
CA ASN A 3 2.65 2.45 -13.48
C ASN A 3 3.89 3.19 -12.98
N LEU A 4 4.25 2.99 -11.71
CA LEU A 4 5.47 3.57 -11.14
C LEU A 4 6.71 3.02 -11.84
N ARG A 5 6.81 1.70 -12.05
CA ARG A 5 7.92 1.12 -12.83
C ARG A 5 7.98 1.68 -14.25
N GLY A 6 6.82 1.89 -14.89
CA GLY A 6 6.73 2.53 -16.20
C GLY A 6 7.28 3.95 -16.20
N LEU A 7 7.00 4.73 -15.15
CA LEU A 7 7.59 6.06 -14.96
C LEU A 7 9.10 5.99 -14.74
N LEU A 8 9.57 5.13 -13.83
CA LEU A 8 11.00 5.00 -13.51
C LEU A 8 11.83 4.54 -14.71
N ARG A 9 11.27 3.69 -15.58
CA ARG A 9 11.95 3.28 -16.83
C ARG A 9 12.27 4.42 -17.79
N ARG A 10 11.65 5.59 -17.64
CA ARG A 10 11.97 6.77 -18.46
C ARG A 10 13.34 7.35 -18.12
N VAL A 11 13.83 7.09 -16.91
CA VAL A 11 15.11 7.63 -16.39
C VAL A 11 16.12 6.54 -16.06
N ASP A 12 15.64 5.32 -15.83
CA ASP A 12 16.43 4.13 -15.57
C ASP A 12 15.77 2.93 -16.30
N PRO A 13 16.06 2.73 -17.60
CA PRO A 13 15.39 1.71 -18.41
C PRO A 13 15.55 0.28 -17.87
N GLY A 14 16.68 -0.02 -17.23
CA GLY A 14 17.00 -1.30 -16.59
C GLY A 14 16.33 -1.47 -15.23
N LEU A 15 15.97 -0.36 -14.57
CA LEU A 15 15.62 -0.31 -13.15
C LEU A 15 16.80 -0.77 -12.29
N ASP A 16 18.02 -0.39 -12.69
CA ASP A 16 19.28 -0.78 -12.06
C ASP A 16 19.44 -0.16 -10.68
N SER A 17 18.77 0.97 -10.41
CA SER A 17 18.69 1.63 -9.09
C SER A 17 17.79 0.92 -8.07
N LEU A 18 17.16 -0.19 -8.45
CA LEU A 18 16.24 -0.93 -7.60
C LEU A 18 16.80 -2.31 -7.24
N THR A 19 16.97 -2.54 -5.95
CA THR A 19 17.32 -3.86 -5.41
C THR A 19 16.07 -4.59 -4.96
N ARG A 20 15.89 -5.83 -5.44
CA ARG A 20 14.79 -6.70 -5.00
C ARG A 20 14.94 -7.04 -3.52
N LEU A 21 13.89 -6.81 -2.74
CA LEU A 21 13.81 -7.31 -1.37
C LEU A 21 13.29 -8.76 -1.38
N PRO A 22 14.12 -9.76 -1.00
CA PRO A 22 13.72 -11.17 -1.10
C PRO A 22 12.77 -11.62 0.01
N ASP A 23 12.74 -10.90 1.14
CA ASP A 23 11.84 -11.18 2.26
C ASP A 23 11.53 -9.92 3.08
N TYR A 24 10.39 -9.94 3.77
CA TYR A 24 9.98 -8.89 4.70
C TYR A 24 9.61 -9.53 6.07
N PRO A 25 10.61 -9.81 6.92
CA PRO A 25 10.37 -10.49 8.19
C PRO A 25 9.68 -9.59 9.20
N LEU A 26 8.58 -10.07 9.78
CA LEU A 26 7.95 -9.48 10.95
C LEU A 26 8.44 -10.21 12.20
N ARG A 27 8.89 -9.45 13.19
CA ARG A 27 9.33 -9.98 14.49
C ARG A 27 8.54 -9.30 15.59
N HIS A 28 7.74 -10.08 16.30
CA HIS A 28 7.02 -9.62 17.47
C HIS A 28 7.87 -9.82 18.73
N SER A 29 7.67 -8.96 19.74
CA SER A 29 8.38 -9.03 21.03
C SER A 29 8.09 -10.32 21.81
N SER A 30 6.97 -10.99 21.52
CA SER A 30 6.62 -12.31 22.07
C SER A 30 7.38 -13.49 21.44
N GLY A 31 8.23 -13.23 20.44
CA GLY A 31 8.97 -14.27 19.71
C GLY A 31 8.28 -14.80 18.46
N LEU A 32 7.08 -14.31 18.11
CA LEU A 32 6.40 -14.65 16.86
C LEU A 32 7.20 -14.09 15.67
N HIS A 33 7.40 -14.93 14.64
CA HIS A 33 8.12 -14.56 13.43
C HIS A 33 7.29 -14.95 12.21
N ASP A 34 6.92 -13.96 11.39
CA ASP A 34 6.24 -14.17 10.11
C ASP A 34 7.12 -13.66 8.96
N SER A 35 7.06 -14.34 7.82
CA SER A 35 7.85 -14.05 6.61
C SER A 35 6.95 -14.11 5.39
N PHE A 36 7.09 -13.13 4.50
CA PHE A 36 6.29 -13.03 3.28
C PHE A 36 6.93 -13.74 2.08
N ALA A 37 8.18 -14.23 2.21
CA ALA A 37 8.90 -14.92 1.13
C ALA A 37 8.15 -16.14 0.54
N ARG A 38 7.30 -16.81 1.34
CA ARG A 38 6.60 -18.06 0.95
C ARG A 38 5.11 -17.90 0.67
N VAL A 39 4.56 -16.67 0.75
CA VAL A 39 3.15 -16.44 0.46
C VAL A 39 2.92 -16.62 -1.05
N PRO A 40 1.94 -17.44 -1.48
CA PRO A 40 1.61 -17.58 -2.89
C PRO A 40 1.34 -16.21 -3.52
N ARG A 41 1.81 -16.00 -4.74
CA ARG A 41 1.76 -14.72 -5.43
C ARG A 41 0.55 -14.54 -6.35
N THR A 42 -0.28 -15.57 -6.44
CA THR A 42 -1.44 -15.61 -7.34
C THR A 42 -2.72 -15.30 -6.56
N PRO A 43 -3.41 -14.19 -6.83
CA PRO A 43 -4.75 -13.96 -6.30
C PRO A 43 -5.74 -15.05 -6.76
N PRO A 44 -6.65 -15.57 -5.92
CA PRO A 44 -6.83 -15.34 -4.47
C PRO A 44 -6.01 -16.31 -3.57
N LEU A 45 -5.16 -17.17 -4.16
CA LEU A 45 -4.31 -18.12 -3.44
C LEU A 45 -3.31 -17.44 -2.50
N SER A 46 -2.96 -16.18 -2.76
CA SER A 46 -2.15 -15.31 -1.90
C SER A 46 -2.80 -15.02 -0.54
N ALA A 47 -4.06 -14.60 -0.54
CA ALA A 47 -4.82 -14.34 0.68
C ALA A 47 -5.07 -15.64 1.47
N MET A 48 -5.46 -16.72 0.77
CA MET A 48 -5.65 -18.04 1.39
C MET A 48 -4.34 -18.63 1.90
N GLY A 49 -3.23 -18.44 1.17
CA GLY A 49 -1.91 -18.90 1.56
C GLY A 49 -1.36 -18.14 2.76
N PHE A 50 -1.59 -16.83 2.87
CA PHE A 50 -1.26 -16.07 4.07
C PHE A 50 -2.03 -16.58 5.30
N VAL A 51 -3.33 -16.80 5.16
CA VAL A 51 -4.18 -17.36 6.23
C VAL A 51 -3.75 -18.78 6.59
N ALA A 52 -3.40 -19.63 5.61
CA ALA A 52 -3.02 -21.02 5.83
C ALA A 52 -1.57 -21.20 6.35
N LEU A 53 -0.67 -20.27 6.02
CA LEU A 53 0.74 -20.33 6.40
C LEU A 53 1.05 -19.56 7.69
N SER A 54 0.21 -18.61 8.09
CA SER A 54 0.45 -17.86 9.32
C SER A 54 0.00 -18.70 10.54
N PRO A 55 0.88 -18.93 11.52
CA PRO A 55 0.56 -19.66 12.76
C PRO A 55 -0.50 -18.94 13.61
N THR A 56 -0.86 -17.74 13.21
CA THR A 56 -1.84 -16.85 13.83
C THR A 56 -3.30 -17.26 13.57
N PHE A 57 -3.56 -18.13 12.58
CA PHE A 57 -4.91 -18.61 12.23
C PHE A 57 -5.14 -20.05 12.70
N GLY A 58 -5.61 -20.23 13.93
CA GLY A 58 -6.08 -21.53 14.40
C GLY A 58 -7.36 -21.98 13.69
N LEU A 59 -7.53 -23.30 13.51
CA LEU A 59 -8.75 -23.89 12.90
C LEU A 59 -10.05 -23.46 13.60
N ARG A 60 -10.01 -23.28 14.93
CA ARG A 60 -11.16 -22.80 15.71
C ARG A 60 -11.47 -21.34 15.46
N ASP A 61 -10.47 -20.52 15.18
CA ASP A 61 -10.65 -19.09 14.95
C ASP A 61 -11.17 -18.83 13.53
N LEU A 62 -10.72 -19.63 12.55
CA LEU A 62 -11.28 -19.65 11.20
C LEU A 62 -12.78 -19.99 11.20
N ALA A 63 -13.20 -20.96 12.02
CA ALA A 63 -14.61 -21.33 12.15
C ALA A 63 -15.48 -20.21 12.76
N ARG A 64 -14.87 -19.26 13.49
CA ARG A 64 -15.56 -18.12 14.11
C ARG A 64 -15.61 -16.90 13.19
N MET A 65 -14.84 -16.86 12.12
CA MET A 65 -14.86 -15.72 11.20
C MET A 65 -16.25 -15.51 10.59
N ASN A 66 -16.54 -14.27 10.22
CA ASN A 66 -17.73 -13.91 9.45
C ASN A 66 -17.33 -13.71 7.98
N PRO A 67 -17.47 -14.74 7.13
CA PRO A 67 -17.02 -14.65 5.74
C PRO A 67 -17.77 -13.58 4.94
N ARG A 68 -19.04 -13.30 5.30
CA ARG A 68 -19.83 -12.25 4.64
C ARG A 68 -19.28 -10.85 4.93
N ALA A 69 -18.83 -10.61 6.16
CA ALA A 69 -18.19 -9.35 6.52
C ALA A 69 -16.78 -9.19 5.91
N ALA A 70 -16.14 -10.29 5.53
CA ALA A 70 -14.83 -10.28 4.88
C ALA A 70 -14.89 -10.06 3.36
N LEU A 71 -16.06 -10.23 2.72
CA LEU A 71 -16.23 -10.05 1.27
C LEU A 71 -15.68 -8.71 0.71
N PRO A 72 -15.82 -7.57 1.41
CA PRO A 72 -15.25 -6.31 0.92
C PRO A 72 -13.73 -6.35 0.72
N LEU A 73 -12.99 -7.24 1.41
CA LEU A 73 -11.55 -7.41 1.19
C LEU A 73 -11.23 -7.98 -0.21
N LEU A 74 -12.17 -8.68 -0.84
CA LEU A 74 -11.97 -9.37 -2.11
C LEU A 74 -12.45 -8.57 -3.31
N ASP A 75 -13.48 -7.75 -3.16
CA ASP A 75 -14.07 -6.93 -4.23
C ASP A 75 -14.00 -5.45 -3.84
N VAL A 76 -12.89 -4.83 -4.23
CA VAL A 76 -12.63 -3.40 -4.01
C VAL A 76 -12.79 -2.64 -5.31
N ARG A 77 -13.61 -1.58 -5.26
CA ARG A 77 -13.81 -0.63 -6.35
C ARG A 77 -13.76 0.79 -5.81
N VAL A 78 -13.08 1.67 -6.54
CA VAL A 78 -12.94 3.08 -6.20
C VAL A 78 -13.78 3.88 -7.20
N PRO A 79 -14.66 4.80 -6.74
CA PRO A 79 -14.77 5.33 -5.38
C PRO A 79 -15.70 4.56 -4.41
N GLU A 80 -16.41 3.52 -4.87
CA GLU A 80 -17.54 2.91 -4.16
C GLU A 80 -17.18 2.32 -2.79
N VAL A 81 -15.94 1.87 -2.60
CA VAL A 81 -15.44 1.38 -1.30
C VAL A 81 -15.44 2.48 -0.24
N TYR A 82 -15.10 3.72 -0.63
CA TYR A 82 -15.08 4.86 0.26
C TYR A 82 -16.49 5.27 0.66
N GLU A 83 -17.43 5.31 -0.29
CA GLU A 83 -18.84 5.61 0.02
C GLU A 83 -19.43 4.64 1.05
N ARG A 84 -18.96 3.38 1.07
CA ARG A 84 -19.49 2.33 1.93
C ARG A 84 -18.79 2.19 3.28
N LEU A 85 -17.48 2.43 3.34
CA LEU A 85 -16.65 2.05 4.48
C LEU A 85 -15.90 3.21 5.11
N ASP A 86 -15.86 4.40 4.51
CA ASP A 86 -14.98 5.47 4.97
C ASP A 86 -15.35 6.02 6.35
N SER A 87 -16.64 5.95 6.71
CA SER A 87 -17.13 6.34 8.03
C SER A 87 -16.93 5.28 9.12
N ILE A 88 -16.34 4.12 8.81
CA ILE A 88 -16.13 3.02 9.74
C ILE A 88 -14.63 2.93 10.02
N SER A 89 -14.25 2.74 11.28
CA SER A 89 -12.84 2.52 11.60
C SER A 89 -12.35 1.15 11.13
N ALA A 90 -11.07 1.06 10.79
CA ALA A 90 -10.38 -0.20 10.49
C ALA A 90 -10.54 -1.20 11.65
N HIS A 91 -10.52 -0.70 12.89
CA HIS A 91 -10.78 -1.47 14.10
C HIS A 91 -12.17 -2.13 14.08
N ASP A 92 -13.22 -1.34 13.92
CA ASP A 92 -14.60 -1.83 13.92
C ASP A 92 -14.87 -2.79 12.75
N PHE A 93 -14.24 -2.53 11.61
CA PHE A 93 -14.36 -3.41 10.45
C PHE A 93 -13.75 -4.79 10.72
N LEU A 94 -12.53 -4.87 11.25
CA LEU A 94 -11.91 -6.17 11.60
C LEU A 94 -12.65 -6.88 12.75
N ALA A 95 -13.25 -6.13 13.67
CA ALA A 95 -14.12 -6.69 14.70
C ALA A 95 -15.38 -7.34 14.09
N ARG A 96 -16.01 -6.72 13.07
CA ARG A 96 -17.16 -7.28 12.34
C ARG A 96 -16.82 -8.57 11.58
N ILE A 97 -15.61 -8.67 11.06
CA ILE A 97 -15.09 -9.90 10.43
C ILE A 97 -14.88 -11.01 11.47
N ARG A 98 -14.76 -10.65 12.76
CA ARG A 98 -14.34 -11.56 13.84
C ARG A 98 -13.00 -12.21 13.51
N PHE A 99 -12.08 -11.40 12.99
CA PHE A 99 -10.71 -11.84 12.79
C PHE A 99 -10.09 -12.23 14.14
N PRO A 100 -9.23 -13.27 14.20
CA PRO A 100 -8.56 -13.66 15.43
C PRO A 100 -7.79 -12.47 16.04
N GLU A 101 -7.78 -12.32 17.37
CA GLU A 101 -7.09 -11.21 18.05
C GLU A 101 -5.59 -11.18 17.73
N ALA A 102 -4.95 -12.35 17.63
CA ALA A 102 -3.56 -12.42 17.19
C ALA A 102 -3.36 -11.93 15.74
N ALA A 103 -4.36 -12.10 14.88
CA ALA A 103 -4.34 -11.67 13.49
C ALA A 103 -4.76 -10.20 13.34
N HIS A 104 -5.54 -9.65 14.28
CA HIS A 104 -5.72 -8.21 14.46
C HIS A 104 -4.36 -7.56 14.68
N HIS A 105 -3.55 -8.09 15.59
CA HIS A 105 -2.22 -7.55 15.82
C HIS A 105 -1.34 -7.61 14.58
N LEU A 106 -1.32 -8.72 13.84
CA LEU A 106 -0.52 -8.82 12.61
C LEU A 106 -0.99 -7.82 11.52
N ALA A 107 -2.29 -7.76 11.26
CA ALA A 107 -2.85 -6.83 10.28
C ALA A 107 -2.63 -5.38 10.74
N PHE A 108 -3.01 -5.05 11.97
CA PHE A 108 -2.83 -3.71 12.52
C PHE A 108 -1.36 -3.34 12.64
N GLU A 109 -0.43 -4.21 13.00
CA GLU A 109 0.97 -3.82 13.18
C GLU A 109 1.67 -3.56 11.84
N VAL A 110 1.36 -4.34 10.80
CA VAL A 110 1.85 -4.08 9.43
C VAL A 110 1.24 -2.80 8.87
N PHE A 111 -0.07 -2.62 9.03
CA PHE A 111 -0.78 -1.47 8.46
C PHE A 111 -0.57 -0.19 9.30
N SER A 112 -0.78 -0.20 10.61
CA SER A 112 -0.61 0.99 11.48
C SER A 112 0.83 1.52 11.49
N ARG A 113 1.85 0.66 11.43
CA ARG A 113 3.25 1.13 11.30
C ARG A 113 3.54 1.72 9.92
N SER A 114 2.82 1.26 8.90
CA SER A 114 2.94 1.82 7.55
C SER A 114 2.20 3.16 7.43
N PHE A 115 1.08 3.34 8.15
CA PHE A 115 0.23 4.54 8.06
C PHE A 115 0.45 5.56 9.16
N PHE A 116 1.18 5.21 10.22
CA PHE A 116 1.37 6.07 11.40
C PHE A 116 0.04 6.57 11.99
N ALA A 117 -1.03 5.76 11.92
CA ALA A 117 -2.38 6.09 12.37
C ALA A 117 -2.93 5.02 13.33
N ASP A 118 -3.65 5.44 14.38
CA ASP A 118 -4.38 4.50 15.25
C ASP A 118 -5.46 3.78 14.42
N PRO A 119 -5.57 2.44 14.49
CA PRO A 119 -6.62 1.70 13.77
C PRO A 119 -8.06 2.13 14.06
N ARG A 120 -8.32 2.82 15.18
CA ARG A 120 -9.63 3.39 15.50
C ARG A 120 -9.92 4.69 14.75
N GLU A 121 -8.89 5.36 14.27
CA GLU A 121 -8.97 6.59 13.48
C GLU A 121 -8.75 6.34 11.97
N LEU A 122 -8.14 5.20 11.63
CA LEU A 122 -7.96 4.79 10.24
C LEU A 122 -9.29 4.35 9.61
N SER A 123 -9.59 4.87 8.42
CA SER A 123 -10.73 4.46 7.60
C SER A 123 -10.67 2.96 7.23
N ALA A 124 -11.80 2.26 7.35
CA ALA A 124 -11.93 0.88 6.91
C ALA A 124 -11.82 0.76 5.39
N ALA A 125 -12.19 1.80 4.63
CA ALA A 125 -12.02 1.82 3.19
C ALA A 125 -10.54 1.76 2.80
N GLU A 126 -9.70 2.55 3.48
CA GLU A 126 -8.23 2.53 3.29
C GLU A 126 -7.63 1.16 3.64
N LEU A 127 -8.02 0.59 4.79
CA LEU A 127 -7.58 -0.76 5.17
C LEU A 127 -7.92 -1.79 4.08
N VAL A 128 -9.17 -1.78 3.60
CA VAL A 128 -9.66 -2.73 2.61
C VAL A 128 -8.96 -2.54 1.27
N LEU A 129 -8.78 -1.31 0.82
CA LEU A 129 -8.07 -0.99 -0.42
C LEU A 129 -6.62 -1.48 -0.37
N MET A 130 -5.92 -1.27 0.74
CA MET A 130 -4.53 -1.68 0.85
C MET A 130 -4.37 -3.18 1.02
N PHE A 131 -5.27 -3.82 1.79
CA PHE A 131 -5.34 -5.28 1.80
C PHE A 131 -5.52 -5.83 0.38
N HIS A 132 -6.44 -5.26 -0.38
CA HIS A 132 -6.68 -5.67 -1.76
C HIS A 132 -5.45 -5.45 -2.64
N ILE A 133 -4.78 -4.30 -2.56
CA ILE A 133 -3.57 -4.02 -3.36
C ILE A 133 -2.44 -5.02 -3.05
N TYR A 134 -2.14 -5.25 -1.77
CA TYR A 134 -1.00 -6.08 -1.38
C TYR A 134 -1.25 -7.58 -1.53
N PHE A 135 -2.49 -8.04 -1.31
CA PHE A 135 -2.78 -9.47 -1.36
C PHE A 135 -3.43 -9.89 -2.67
N LEU A 136 -4.17 -9.03 -3.36
CA LEU A 136 -4.95 -9.40 -4.55
C LEU A 136 -4.57 -8.63 -5.82
N GLY A 137 -4.02 -7.42 -5.71
CA GLY A 137 -3.74 -6.53 -6.84
C GLY A 137 -2.31 -6.61 -7.38
N SER A 138 -1.37 -7.16 -6.63
CA SER A 138 0.05 -7.25 -7.01
C SER A 138 0.51 -8.70 -7.04
N SER A 139 1.03 -9.17 -8.19
CA SER A 139 1.71 -10.47 -8.27
C SER A 139 3.00 -10.50 -7.44
N GLU A 140 3.53 -9.35 -7.03
CA GLU A 140 4.70 -9.29 -6.15
C GLU A 140 4.32 -9.43 -4.67
N GLY A 141 3.02 -9.38 -4.34
CA GLY A 141 2.53 -9.46 -2.98
C GLY A 141 3.05 -8.31 -2.11
N LEU A 142 3.58 -8.68 -0.94
CA LEU A 142 4.24 -7.77 0.02
C LEU A 142 5.76 -7.62 -0.19
N LEU A 143 6.31 -8.27 -1.22
CA LEU A 143 7.69 -8.07 -1.62
C LEU A 143 7.74 -6.96 -2.67
N PHE A 144 8.74 -6.08 -2.54
CA PHE A 144 8.94 -4.95 -3.42
C PHE A 144 10.43 -4.69 -3.60
N ASP A 145 10.77 -3.96 -4.64
CA ASP A 145 12.14 -3.49 -4.82
C ASP A 145 12.31 -2.16 -4.05
N VAL A 146 13.51 -1.95 -3.49
CA VAL A 146 13.89 -0.72 -2.79
C VAL A 146 15.01 -0.02 -3.54
N PRO A 147 15.10 1.32 -3.49
CA PRO A 147 16.27 2.03 -3.97
C PRO A 147 17.55 1.52 -3.30
N ASP A 148 18.60 1.32 -4.07
CA ASP A 148 19.94 0.98 -3.57
C ASP A 148 20.73 2.20 -3.07
N GLU A 149 20.28 3.39 -3.46
CA GLU A 149 20.81 4.70 -3.09
C GLU A 149 19.72 5.57 -2.42
N PRO A 150 20.08 6.67 -1.73
CA PRO A 150 19.12 7.63 -1.20
C PRO A 150 18.14 8.13 -2.27
N PHE A 151 16.88 8.35 -1.88
CA PHE A 151 15.80 8.77 -2.78
C PHE A 151 16.14 9.94 -3.73
N PRO A 152 16.86 11.01 -3.32
CA PRO A 152 17.29 12.05 -4.25
C PRO A 152 18.09 11.51 -5.43
N THR A 153 19.14 10.73 -5.14
CA THR A 153 20.04 10.16 -6.14
C THR A 153 19.35 9.12 -7.02
N ALA A 154 18.61 8.19 -6.40
CA ALA A 154 18.00 7.06 -7.10
C ALA A 154 16.77 7.48 -7.94
N LEU A 155 15.93 8.39 -7.42
CA LEU A 155 14.63 8.70 -8.02
C LEU A 155 14.50 10.16 -8.46
N TRP A 156 14.77 11.12 -7.58
CA TRP A 156 14.36 12.52 -7.83
C TRP A 156 15.24 13.25 -8.82
N ASP A 157 16.56 13.17 -8.67
CA ASP A 157 17.51 13.86 -9.55
C ASP A 157 17.47 13.33 -11.00
N PRO A 158 17.32 12.02 -11.26
CA PRO A 158 17.09 11.51 -12.61
C PRO A 158 15.78 12.02 -13.23
N LEU A 159 14.69 12.04 -12.46
CA LEU A 159 13.39 12.55 -12.93
C LEU A 159 13.45 14.06 -13.22
N HIS A 160 14.15 14.82 -12.38
CA HIS A 160 14.37 16.25 -12.59
C HIS A 160 15.09 16.49 -13.93
N ARG A 161 16.25 15.84 -14.14
CA ARG A 161 17.01 15.96 -15.39
C ARG A 161 16.21 15.54 -16.63
N TYR A 162 15.36 14.52 -16.49
CA TYR A 162 14.49 14.09 -17.57
C TYR A 162 13.45 15.15 -17.96
N LEU A 163 12.86 15.83 -16.98
CA LEU A 163 11.94 16.94 -17.23
C LEU A 163 12.65 18.14 -17.88
N GLU A 164 13.83 18.52 -17.37
CA GLU A 164 14.67 19.57 -17.97
C GLU A 164 15.06 19.24 -19.41
N GLY A 165 15.38 17.97 -19.69
CA GLY A 165 15.68 17.49 -21.04
C GLY A 165 14.52 17.63 -22.04
N HIS A 166 13.27 17.68 -21.55
CA HIS A 166 12.07 17.98 -22.35
C HIS A 166 11.70 19.47 -22.36
N GLY A 167 12.56 20.34 -21.85
CA GLY A 167 12.34 21.79 -21.79
C GLY A 167 11.37 22.22 -20.68
N THR A 168 11.14 21.37 -19.67
CA THR A 168 10.34 21.75 -18.50
C THR A 168 11.14 22.65 -17.59
N ASP A 169 10.58 23.80 -17.20
CA ASP A 169 11.14 24.68 -16.16
C ASP A 169 10.71 24.18 -14.77
N VAL A 170 11.66 23.67 -13.99
CA VAL A 170 11.41 23.12 -12.65
C VAL A 170 11.83 24.14 -11.58
N ARG A 171 10.84 24.70 -10.88
CA ARG A 171 11.06 25.72 -9.85
C ARG A 171 10.94 25.13 -8.45
N THR A 172 12.08 24.95 -7.79
CA THR A 172 12.14 24.53 -6.38
C THR A 172 12.15 25.75 -5.44
N ARG A 173 11.71 25.57 -4.19
CA ARG A 173 11.61 26.65 -3.19
C ARG A 173 10.74 27.83 -3.65
N THR A 174 9.74 27.56 -4.49
CA THR A 174 8.79 28.56 -4.98
C THR A 174 7.41 28.24 -4.38
N PRO A 175 7.02 28.87 -3.26
CA PRO A 175 5.70 28.65 -2.66
C PRO A 175 4.60 29.10 -3.63
N VAL A 176 3.62 28.22 -3.84
CA VAL A 176 2.39 28.58 -4.55
C VAL A 176 1.41 29.18 -3.54
N ARG A 177 1.02 30.44 -3.75
CA ARG A 177 0.07 31.19 -2.90
C ARG A 177 -1.37 31.03 -3.35
N GLN A 178 -1.58 30.90 -4.66
CA GLN A 178 -2.90 30.72 -5.22
C GLN A 178 -2.86 29.87 -6.49
N VAL A 179 -3.88 29.02 -6.65
CA VAL A 179 -4.17 28.27 -7.86
C VAL A 179 -5.58 28.65 -8.31
N ARG A 180 -5.75 29.13 -9.54
CA ARG A 180 -7.06 29.41 -10.13
C ARG A 180 -7.24 28.57 -11.39
N PRO A 181 -8.31 27.76 -11.49
CA PRO A 181 -8.61 27.09 -12.74
C PRO A 181 -9.04 28.11 -13.79
N ARG A 182 -8.56 27.92 -15.01
CA ARG A 182 -8.96 28.70 -16.18
C ARG A 182 -10.06 27.98 -16.95
N PRO A 183 -10.88 28.71 -17.72
CA PRO A 183 -11.94 28.12 -18.55
C PRO A 183 -11.44 27.12 -19.61
N ASP A 184 -10.18 27.20 -20.01
CA ASP A 184 -9.52 26.32 -20.99
C ASP A 184 -8.89 25.05 -20.37
N GLY A 185 -9.10 24.83 -19.06
CA GLY A 185 -8.51 23.71 -18.33
C GLY A 185 -7.08 23.97 -17.85
N GLY A 186 -6.52 25.15 -18.14
CA GLY A 186 -5.25 25.59 -17.56
C GLY A 186 -5.38 25.99 -16.09
N LEU A 187 -4.24 26.28 -15.46
CA LEU A 187 -4.17 26.79 -14.09
C LEU A 187 -3.37 28.11 -14.10
N ASP A 188 -3.93 29.17 -13.52
CA ASP A 188 -3.16 30.36 -13.15
C ASP A 188 -2.58 30.16 -11.76
N LEU A 189 -1.26 30.32 -11.64
CA LEU A 189 -0.53 30.18 -10.40
C LEU A 189 -0.01 31.54 -9.95
N THR A 190 -0.20 31.87 -8.68
CA THR A 190 0.48 33.00 -8.04
C THR A 190 1.54 32.44 -7.11
N THR A 191 2.78 32.86 -7.30
CA THR A 191 3.92 32.54 -6.43
C THR A 191 4.42 33.81 -5.76
N ASP A 192 5.29 33.66 -4.77
CA ASP A 192 6.08 34.80 -4.26
C ASP A 192 6.99 35.41 -5.34
#